data_AF-A0A2R3N2V2-F1
#
_entry.id   AF-A0A2R3N2V2-F1
#
_cell.length_a   1.000
_cell.length_b   1.000
_cell.length_c   1.000
_cell.angle_alpha   90.00
_cell.angle_beta   90.00
_cell.angle_gamma   90.00
#
_symmetry.space_group_name_H-M   'P 1'
#
loop_
_entity.id
_entity.type
_entity.pdbx_description
1 polymer ?
#
loop_
_entity_poly.entity_id
_entity_poly.type
_entity_poly.pdbx_seq_one_letter_code
_entity_poly.pdbx_strand_id
1 'polypeptide(L)'
;MLLDSERYDTVIGYGKDAMNKLEENRLEEGVSIAEQGWKAFPDSGAKWNQGYNYAKTFFGRALQNNNMSIAKRWLDRMIENNNTLHLYDFEIEHMKAKYEFELGNLDEALQLWKNLVKQKGVGYRYFEYDDPKYKKFYKSRK
;
A
#
# COMPACT_ATOMS: atom_id res chain seq x y z
N MET A 1 2.33 6.44 -16.94
CA MET A 1 1.68 7.71 -17.35
C MET A 1 1.47 8.58 -16.13
N LEU A 2 1.46 9.91 -16.30
CA LEU A 2 1.22 10.88 -15.22
C LEU A 2 -0.02 11.72 -15.53
N LEU A 3 -0.91 11.88 -14.55
CA LEU A 3 -2.01 12.82 -14.64
C LEU A 3 -1.50 14.25 -14.88
N ASP A 4 -2.27 15.02 -15.64
CA ASP A 4 -2.16 16.49 -15.66
C ASP A 4 -2.54 17.08 -14.28
N SER A 5 -2.21 18.35 -14.08
CA SER A 5 -2.37 19.01 -12.77
C SER A 5 -3.82 19.04 -12.28
N GLU A 6 -4.78 19.35 -13.17
CA GLU A 6 -6.19 19.48 -12.79
C GLU A 6 -6.78 18.13 -12.33
N ARG A 7 -6.50 17.06 -13.09
CA ARG A 7 -6.94 15.71 -12.71
C ARG A 7 -6.22 15.21 -11.47
N TYR A 8 -4.92 15.50 -11.35
CA TYR A 8 -4.15 15.16 -10.16
C TYR A 8 -4.73 15.84 -8.92
N ASP A 9 -5.01 17.14 -8.98
CA ASP A 9 -5.59 17.89 -7.87
C ASP A 9 -6.97 17.36 -7.46
N THR A 10 -7.79 16.96 -8.44
CA THR A 10 -9.08 16.33 -8.18
C THR A 10 -8.93 15.02 -7.38
N VAL A 11 -8.08 14.10 -7.85
CA VAL A 11 -7.83 12.82 -7.18
C VAL A 11 -7.24 13.02 -5.78
N ILE A 12 -6.28 13.93 -5.65
CA ILE A 12 -5.63 14.22 -4.37
C ILE A 12 -6.58 14.93 -3.40
N GLY A 13 -7.53 15.74 -3.90
CA GLY A 13 -8.60 16.32 -3.10
C GLY A 13 -9.39 15.25 -2.36
N TYR A 14 -9.90 14.25 -3.07
CA TYR A 14 -10.54 13.08 -2.44
C TYR A 14 -9.61 12.37 -1.45
N GLY A 15 -8.34 12.18 -1.80
CA GLY A 15 -7.37 11.55 -0.92
C GLY A 15 -7.20 12.29 0.41
N LYS A 16 -7.11 13.63 0.36
CA LYS A 16 -6.98 14.49 1.55
C LYS A 16 -8.25 14.48 2.39
N ASP A 17 -9.42 14.59 1.77
CA ASP A 17 -10.70 14.57 2.48
C ASP A 17 -10.94 13.22 3.17
N ALA A 18 -10.63 12.12 2.47
CA ALA A 18 -10.66 10.78 3.05
C ALA A 18 -9.75 10.68 4.28
N MET A 19 -8.51 11.20 4.16
CA MET A 19 -7.55 11.21 5.25
C MET A 19 -8.06 11.98 6.47
N ASN A 20 -8.62 13.18 6.28
CA ASN A 20 -9.21 13.97 7.36
C ASN A 20 -10.33 13.19 8.08
N LYS A 21 -11.18 12.47 7.35
CA LYS A 21 -12.24 11.63 7.96
C LYS A 21 -11.67 10.44 8.72
N LEU A 22 -10.62 9.80 8.23
CA LEU A 22 -9.95 8.72 8.97
C LEU A 22 -9.31 9.24 10.27
N GLU A 23 -8.73 10.45 10.26
CA GLU A 23 -8.16 11.09 11.45
C GLU A 23 -9.24 11.51 12.47
N GLU A 24 -10.43 11.87 12.01
CA GLU A 24 -11.64 12.10 12.83
C GLU A 24 -12.27 10.78 13.37
N ASN A 25 -11.63 9.63 13.17
CA ASN A 25 -12.16 8.29 13.49
C ASN A 25 -13.49 7.94 12.77
N ARG A 26 -13.76 8.60 11.63
CA ARG A 26 -14.94 8.36 10.78
C ARG A 26 -14.57 7.40 9.66
N LEU A 27 -14.31 6.16 10.06
CA LEU A 27 -13.72 5.12 9.20
C LEU A 27 -14.53 4.85 7.92
N GLU A 28 -15.84 4.63 8.04
CA GLU A 28 -16.69 4.30 6.89
C GLU A 28 -16.73 5.43 5.86
N GLU A 29 -16.85 6.67 6.33
CA GLU A 29 -16.86 7.85 5.47
C GLU A 29 -15.51 8.06 4.79
N GLY A 30 -14.41 7.97 5.55
CA GLY A 30 -13.07 8.10 4.99
C GLY A 30 -12.77 7.05 3.93
N VAL A 31 -13.16 5.80 4.18
CA VAL A 31 -13.04 4.71 3.19
C VAL A 31 -13.89 4.99 1.95
N SER A 32 -15.14 5.43 2.13
CA SER A 32 -16.03 5.76 1.01
C SER A 32 -15.45 6.86 0.12
N ILE A 33 -14.91 7.92 0.72
CA ILE A 33 -14.26 9.02 -0.02
C ILE A 33 -12.98 8.52 -0.72
N ALA A 34 -12.19 7.68 -0.05
CA ALA A 34 -10.98 7.10 -0.66
C ALA A 34 -11.31 6.30 -1.92
N GLU A 35 -12.39 5.53 -1.89
CA GLU A 35 -12.92 4.78 -3.04
C GLU A 35 -13.39 5.71 -4.18
N GLN A 36 -14.00 6.85 -3.86
CA GLN A 36 -14.36 7.85 -4.85
C GLN A 36 -13.12 8.43 -5.54
N GLY A 37 -12.08 8.77 -4.79
CA GLY A 37 -10.82 9.26 -5.38
C GLY A 37 -10.11 8.21 -6.24
N TRP A 38 -10.18 6.92 -5.88
CA TRP A 38 -9.67 5.86 -6.76
C TRP A 38 -10.44 5.76 -8.09
N LYS A 39 -11.77 5.93 -8.05
CA LYS A 39 -12.62 5.94 -9.25
C LYS A 39 -12.47 7.20 -10.10
N ALA A 40 -11.95 8.29 -9.52
CA ALA A 40 -11.73 9.55 -10.23
C ALA A 40 -10.49 9.50 -11.15
N PHE A 41 -9.63 8.48 -11.04
CA PHE A 41 -8.57 8.26 -12.03
C PHE A 41 -9.18 7.93 -13.41
N PRO A 42 -8.70 8.54 -14.51
CA PRO A 42 -9.16 8.20 -15.85
C PRO A 42 -8.87 6.72 -16.18
N ASP A 43 -9.84 6.03 -16.78
CA ASP A 43 -9.86 4.59 -17.09
C ASP A 43 -9.73 3.64 -15.88
N SER A 44 -8.70 3.80 -15.06
CA SER A 44 -8.45 3.08 -13.81
C SER A 44 -7.20 3.62 -13.12
N GLY A 45 -7.23 3.74 -11.78
CA GLY A 45 -6.04 4.06 -10.99
C GLY A 45 -4.86 3.11 -11.21
N ALA A 46 -5.10 1.87 -11.64
CA ALA A 46 -4.04 0.92 -11.98
C ALA A 46 -3.17 1.34 -13.17
N LYS A 47 -3.65 2.25 -14.03
CA LYS A 47 -2.94 2.71 -15.24
C LYS A 47 -2.11 3.97 -15.05
N TRP A 48 -2.05 4.51 -13.83
CA TRP A 48 -1.33 5.75 -13.52
C TRP A 48 -0.30 5.53 -12.44
N ASN A 49 0.91 6.09 -12.60
CA ASN A 49 1.97 5.94 -11.60
C ASN A 49 1.52 6.47 -10.23
N GLN A 50 0.71 7.52 -10.22
CA GLN A 50 0.15 8.10 -8.99
C GLN A 50 -0.82 7.15 -8.27
N GLY A 51 -1.46 6.22 -8.99
CA GLY A 51 -2.38 5.25 -8.40
C GLY A 51 -1.69 4.34 -7.37
N TYR A 52 -0.43 3.96 -7.61
CA TYR A 52 0.32 3.16 -6.65
C TYR A 52 0.41 3.84 -5.28
N ASN A 53 0.85 5.11 -5.25
CA ASN A 53 1.01 5.86 -4.00
C ASN A 53 -0.33 6.18 -3.34
N TYR A 54 -1.38 6.42 -4.13
CA TYR A 54 -2.73 6.58 -3.61
C TYR A 54 -3.18 5.30 -2.88
N ALA A 55 -3.07 4.14 -3.53
CA ALA A 55 -3.44 2.86 -2.94
C ALA A 55 -2.58 2.51 -1.72
N LYS A 56 -1.26 2.75 -1.78
CA LYS A 56 -0.32 2.55 -0.66
C LYS A 56 -0.72 3.33 0.59
N THR A 57 -1.17 4.57 0.42
CA THR A 57 -1.63 5.42 1.52
C THR A 57 -2.77 4.73 2.28
N PHE A 58 -3.80 4.31 1.56
CA PHE A 58 -4.97 3.68 2.19
C PHE A 58 -4.73 2.24 2.65
N PHE A 59 -3.81 1.51 2.02
CA PHE A 59 -3.31 0.24 2.55
C PHE A 59 -2.70 0.43 3.94
N GLY A 60 -1.77 1.38 4.10
CA GLY A 60 -1.13 1.66 5.37
C GLY A 60 -2.12 2.08 6.46
N ARG A 61 -3.09 2.94 6.12
CA ARG A 61 -4.15 3.34 7.06
C ARG A 61 -5.08 2.19 7.44
N ALA A 62 -5.40 1.30 6.52
CA ALA A 62 -6.22 0.13 6.82
C ALA A 62 -5.51 -0.84 7.77
N LEU A 63 -4.20 -1.06 7.59
CA LEU A 63 -3.40 -1.85 8.55
C LEU A 63 -3.37 -1.22 9.95
N GLN A 64 -3.17 0.10 10.04
CA GLN A 64 -3.16 0.82 11.33
C GLN A 64 -4.48 0.68 12.10
N ASN A 65 -5.61 0.59 11.38
CA ASN A 65 -6.94 0.43 11.95
C ASN A 65 -7.36 -1.04 12.06
N ASN A 66 -6.44 -1.99 11.87
CA ASN A 66 -6.69 -3.43 11.89
C ASN A 66 -7.81 -3.89 10.92
N ASN A 67 -8.04 -3.14 9.83
CA ASN A 67 -9.08 -3.44 8.86
C ASN A 67 -8.50 -4.23 7.68
N MET A 68 -8.30 -5.54 7.91
CA MET A 68 -7.60 -6.41 6.96
C MET A 68 -8.34 -6.58 5.63
N SER A 69 -9.68 -6.56 5.63
CA SER A 69 -10.45 -6.62 4.38
C SER A 69 -10.16 -5.43 3.47
N ILE A 70 -10.12 -4.22 4.05
CA ILE A 70 -9.81 -3.00 3.31
C ILE A 70 -8.33 -2.97 2.92
N ALA A 71 -7.43 -3.39 3.81
CA ALA A 71 -6.01 -3.47 3.51
C ALA A 71 -5.75 -4.39 2.31
N LYS A 72 -6.37 -5.57 2.26
CA LYS A 72 -6.23 -6.49 1.13
C LYS A 72 -6.65 -5.86 -0.20
N ARG A 73 -7.79 -5.15 -0.20
CA ARG A 73 -8.29 -4.48 -1.40
C ARG A 73 -7.29 -3.45 -1.95
N TRP A 74 -6.71 -2.63 -1.08
CA TRP A 74 -5.73 -1.63 -1.49
C TRP A 74 -4.40 -2.26 -1.90
N LEU A 75 -3.97 -3.32 -1.23
CA LEU A 75 -2.80 -4.11 -1.65
C LEU A 75 -3.00 -4.69 -3.05
N ASP A 76 -4.17 -5.24 -3.35
CA ASP A 76 -4.50 -5.78 -4.68
C ASP A 76 -4.42 -4.71 -5.76
N ARG A 77 -4.88 -3.49 -5.47
CA ARG A 77 -4.73 -2.33 -6.38
C ARG A 77 -3.27 -1.93 -6.61
N MET A 78 -2.43 -2.01 -5.57
CA MET A 78 -0.98 -1.77 -5.72
C MET A 78 -0.34 -2.83 -6.62
N ILE A 79 -0.71 -4.10 -6.44
CA ILE A 79 -0.23 -5.23 -7.26
C ILE A 79 -0.69 -5.05 -8.72
N GLU A 80 -1.98 -4.76 -8.92
CA GLU A 80 -2.56 -4.53 -10.25
C GLU A 80 -1.86 -3.36 -10.95
N ASN A 81 -1.64 -2.25 -10.25
CA ASN A 81 -0.93 -1.09 -10.79
C ASN A 81 0.50 -1.44 -11.21
N ASN A 82 1.28 -2.06 -10.31
CA ASN A 82 2.66 -2.46 -10.58
C ASN A 82 2.76 -3.40 -11.79
N ASN A 83 1.83 -4.34 -11.91
CA ASN A 83 1.77 -5.30 -13.01
C ASN A 83 1.34 -4.63 -14.33
N THR A 84 0.29 -3.79 -14.29
CA THR A 84 -0.27 -3.08 -15.44
C THR A 84 0.74 -2.13 -16.07
N LEU A 85 1.55 -1.49 -15.24
CA LEU A 85 2.56 -0.52 -15.67
C LEU A 85 3.95 -1.15 -15.86
N HIS A 86 4.07 -2.47 -15.64
CA HIS A 86 5.34 -3.20 -15.75
C HIS A 86 6.48 -2.53 -14.98
N LEU A 87 6.20 -2.07 -13.75
CA LEU A 87 7.18 -1.31 -12.94
C LEU A 87 8.22 -2.22 -12.28
N TYR A 88 7.91 -3.49 -12.08
CA TYR A 88 8.76 -4.48 -11.41
C TYR A 88 9.28 -3.98 -10.04
N ASP A 89 8.47 -3.19 -9.32
CA ASP A 89 8.88 -2.64 -8.04
C ASP A 89 8.82 -3.70 -6.94
N PHE A 90 9.98 -3.99 -6.35
CA PHE A 90 10.13 -4.94 -5.26
C PHE A 90 9.49 -4.48 -3.95
N GLU A 91 9.12 -3.21 -3.80
CA GLU A 91 8.37 -2.72 -2.63
C GLU A 91 7.07 -3.52 -2.45
N ILE A 92 6.46 -4.01 -3.53
CA ILE A 92 5.21 -4.78 -3.43
C ILE A 92 5.37 -6.08 -2.62
N GLU A 93 6.54 -6.71 -2.66
CA GLU A 93 6.80 -7.91 -1.85
C GLU A 93 6.87 -7.57 -0.36
N HIS A 94 7.43 -6.40 -0.02
CA HIS A 94 7.42 -5.90 1.36
C HIS A 94 5.99 -5.64 1.83
N MET A 95 5.15 -5.03 0.99
CA MET A 95 3.75 -4.75 1.33
C MET A 95 2.92 -6.03 1.52
N LYS A 96 3.14 -7.05 0.68
CA LYS A 96 2.55 -8.39 0.87
C LYS A 96 2.99 -9.02 2.20
N ALA A 97 4.29 -8.99 2.50
CA ALA A 97 4.82 -9.56 3.73
C ALA A 97 4.25 -8.87 4.98
N LYS A 98 4.08 -7.54 4.95
CA LYS A 98 3.40 -6.80 6.03
C LYS A 98 1.97 -7.28 6.24
N TYR A 99 1.21 -7.43 5.16
CA TYR A 99 -0.17 -7.88 5.23
C TYR A 99 -0.28 -9.28 5.86
N GLU A 100 0.54 -10.24 5.39
CA GLU A 100 0.59 -11.59 5.97
C GLU A 100 1.03 -11.58 7.44
N PHE A 101 1.98 -10.71 7.80
CA PHE A 101 2.41 -10.55 9.18
C PHE A 101 1.27 -10.05 10.08
N GLU A 102 0.52 -9.02 9.66
CA GLU A 102 -0.61 -8.51 10.46
C GLU A 102 -1.76 -9.52 10.58
N LEU A 103 -1.92 -10.42 9.59
CA LEU A 103 -2.85 -11.55 9.68
C LEU A 103 -2.40 -12.66 10.66
N GLY A 104 -1.14 -12.65 11.09
CA GLY A 104 -0.54 -13.73 11.88
C GLY A 104 0.02 -14.88 11.05
N ASN A 105 0.07 -14.76 9.71
CA ASN A 105 0.67 -15.73 8.80
C ASN A 105 2.19 -15.55 8.77
N LEU A 106 2.83 -15.77 9.91
CA LEU A 106 4.23 -15.39 10.16
C LEU A 106 5.24 -16.10 9.24
N ASP A 107 4.99 -17.37 8.89
CA ASP A 107 5.90 -18.14 8.02
C ASP A 107 5.87 -17.61 6.59
N GLU A 108 4.70 -17.26 6.07
CA GLU A 108 4.53 -16.65 4.74
C GLU A 108 5.20 -15.27 4.70
N ALA A 109 4.94 -14.42 5.70
CA ALA A 109 5.59 -13.12 5.82
C ALA A 109 7.12 -13.23 5.85
N LEU A 110 7.65 -14.20 6.63
CA LEU A 110 9.09 -14.46 6.69
C LEU A 110 9.65 -14.91 5.34
N GLN A 111 8.94 -15.78 4.62
CA GLN A 111 9.38 -16.28 3.32
C GLN A 111 9.44 -15.16 2.27
N LEU A 112 8.42 -14.31 2.23
CA LEU A 112 8.38 -13.13 1.36
C LEU A 112 9.55 -12.19 1.65
N TRP A 113 9.80 -11.84 2.92
CA TRP A 113 10.93 -11.00 3.28
C TRP A 113 12.30 -11.66 3.00
N LYS A 114 12.42 -12.98 3.18
CA LYS A 114 13.66 -13.71 2.84
C LYS A 114 13.96 -13.61 1.35
N ASN A 115 12.94 -13.69 0.50
CA ASN A 115 13.08 -13.54 -0.94
C ASN A 115 13.47 -12.10 -1.30
N LEU A 116 12.76 -11.12 -0.75
CA LEU A 116 13.01 -9.69 -0.97
C LEU A 116 14.45 -9.27 -0.61
N VAL A 117 14.92 -9.63 0.58
CA VAL A 117 16.26 -9.22 1.07
C VAL A 117 17.40 -9.81 0.22
N LYS A 118 17.18 -10.95 -0.43
CA LYS A 118 18.16 -11.59 -1.33
C LYS A 118 18.26 -10.89 -2.68
N GLN A 119 17.29 -10.06 -3.06
CA GLN A 119 17.34 -9.33 -4.32
C GLN A 119 18.49 -8.32 -4.32
N LYS A 120 19.24 -8.31 -5.41
CA LYS A 120 20.43 -7.47 -5.57
C LYS A 120 20.06 -6.00 -5.41
N GLY A 121 20.72 -5.30 -4.49
CA GLY A 121 20.50 -3.87 -4.26
C GLY A 121 19.28 -3.51 -3.39
N VAL A 122 18.50 -4.49 -2.94
CA VAL A 122 17.40 -4.24 -1.99
C VAL A 122 17.90 -4.26 -0.55
N GLY A 123 18.52 -5.37 -0.14
CA GLY A 123 18.99 -5.54 1.23
C GLY A 123 17.88 -5.28 2.26
N TYR A 124 18.12 -4.39 3.21
CA TYR A 124 17.15 -4.04 4.27
C TYR A 124 16.38 -2.74 4.05
N ARG A 125 16.49 -2.09 2.88
CA ARG A 125 15.98 -0.72 2.64
C ARG A 125 14.51 -0.53 3.04
N TYR A 126 13.66 -1.51 2.73
CA TYR A 126 12.21 -1.42 2.98
C TYR A 126 11.84 -1.57 4.46
N PHE A 127 12.79 -1.99 5.30
CA PHE A 127 12.62 -2.01 6.76
C PHE A 127 13.13 -0.75 7.45
N GLU A 128 13.87 0.14 6.79
CA GLU A 128 14.59 1.23 7.45
C GLU A 128 13.67 2.35 7.97
N TYR A 129 12.59 2.61 7.24
CA TYR A 129 11.62 3.67 7.56
C TYR A 129 10.22 3.13 7.89
N ASP A 130 10.11 1.82 8.11
CA ASP A 130 8.85 1.17 8.45
C ASP A 130 8.76 0.89 9.95
N ASP A 131 7.63 0.35 10.41
CA ASP A 131 7.46 -0.06 11.79
C ASP A 131 8.59 -1.05 12.20
N PRO A 132 9.35 -0.73 13.26
CA PRO A 132 10.45 -1.57 13.72
C PRO A 132 10.07 -3.03 14.02
N LYS A 133 8.79 -3.32 14.29
CA LYS A 133 8.30 -4.68 14.59
C LYS A 133 8.61 -5.65 13.46
N TYR A 134 8.49 -5.22 12.19
CA TYR A 134 8.75 -6.10 11.04
C TYR A 134 10.23 -6.48 10.95
N LYS A 135 11.13 -5.50 11.11
CA LYS A 135 12.58 -5.75 11.07
C LYS A 135 13.02 -6.62 12.25
N LYS A 136 12.46 -6.38 13.44
CA LYS A 136 12.73 -7.18 14.64
C LYS A 136 12.29 -8.64 14.44
N PHE A 137 11.07 -8.84 13.94
CA PHE A 137 10.57 -10.18 13.61
C PHE A 137 11.48 -10.89 12.61
N TYR A 138 11.77 -10.26 11.46
CA TYR A 138 12.61 -10.87 10.44
C TYR A 138 13.99 -11.27 10.98
N LYS A 139 14.63 -10.39 11.75
CA LYS A 139 15.95 -10.66 12.35
C LYS A 139 15.92 -11.75 13.42
N SER A 140 14.81 -11.91 14.16
CA SER A 140 14.68 -12.95 15.20
C SER A 140 14.55 -14.36 14.64
N ARG A 141 14.23 -14.51 13.35
CA ARG A 141 13.98 -15.78 12.65
C ARG A 141 14.96 -16.02 11.48
N LYS A 142 15.98 -15.17 11.36
CA LYS A 142 17.08 -15.31 10.39
C LYS A 142 18.17 -16.17 10.99
#